data_AF-A0A1Y4ESL8-F1
#
_entry.id   AF-A0A1Y4ESL8-F1
#
_cell.length_a   1.000
_cell.length_b   1.000
_cell.length_c   1.000
_cell.angle_alpha   90.00
_cell.angle_beta   90.00
_cell.angle_gamma   90.00
#
_symmetry.space_group_name_H-M   'P 1'
#
loop_
_entity.id
_entity.type
_entity.pdbx_description
1 polymer ?
#
loop_
_entity_poly.entity_id
_entity_poly.type
_entity_poly.pdbx_seq_one_letter_code
_entity_poly.pdbx_strand_id
1 'polypeptide(L)'
;MVIITGMYRFDYSSEEDVLNLARKLNKADQALQKEGVQLLYHNHNCELQHINDSQTAYDLIIENTDPAYVNFEFDSYWIANGGDPIQSLQVSGQYMDKAFR
;
A
#
# COMPACT_ATOMS: atom_id res chain seq x y z
N MET A 1 9.37 -13.05 7.66
CA MET A 1 8.79 -11.91 6.93
C MET A 1 8.99 -10.65 7.77
N VAL A 2 8.97 -9.48 7.13
CA VAL A 2 8.96 -8.17 7.77
C VAL A 2 7.75 -7.40 7.25
N ILE A 3 7.04 -6.74 8.15
CA ILE A 3 5.89 -5.90 7.82
C ILE A 3 6.31 -4.45 8.02
N ILE A 4 6.17 -3.64 6.98
CA ILE A 4 6.42 -2.21 7.02
C ILE A 4 5.08 -1.50 6.91
N THR A 5 4.92 -0.43 7.67
CA THR A 5 3.68 0.33 7.71
C THR A 5 3.88 1.78 7.27
N GLY A 6 2.82 2.55 7.31
CA GLY A 6 2.80 3.95 6.91
C GLY A 6 3.88 4.78 7.59
N MET A 7 4.45 5.72 6.84
CA MET A 7 5.64 6.45 7.25
C MET A 7 5.28 7.71 8.03
N TYR A 8 5.88 7.87 9.22
CA TYR A 8 5.72 9.09 10.01
C TYR A 8 6.29 10.31 9.26
N ARG A 9 5.48 11.37 9.11
CA ARG A 9 5.80 12.60 8.33
C ARG A 9 6.08 12.34 6.84
N PHE A 10 5.33 11.44 6.25
CA PHE A 10 5.30 11.23 4.81
C PHE A 10 4.09 11.93 4.18
N ASP A 11 4.29 12.53 3.00
CA ASP A 11 3.23 13.20 2.26
C ASP A 11 2.54 12.22 1.30
N TYR A 12 1.40 11.68 1.74
CA TYR A 12 0.57 10.79 0.93
C TYR A 12 -0.30 11.53 -0.11
N SER A 13 -0.23 12.87 -0.17
CA SER A 13 -0.86 13.65 -1.24
C SER A 13 0.09 13.95 -2.40
N SER A 14 1.38 13.65 -2.24
CA SER A 14 2.43 13.88 -3.23
C SER A 14 2.66 12.62 -4.08
N GLU A 15 2.30 12.68 -5.36
CA GLU A 15 2.52 11.57 -6.30
C GLU A 15 4.00 11.16 -6.36
N GLU A 16 4.89 12.15 -6.37
CA GLU A 16 6.33 11.92 -6.41
C GLU A 16 6.81 11.15 -5.19
N ASP A 17 6.37 11.53 -3.99
CA ASP A 17 6.76 10.85 -2.75
C ASP A 17 6.23 9.42 -2.71
N VAL A 18 4.97 9.20 -3.12
CA VAL A 18 4.35 7.87 -3.19
C VAL A 18 5.08 6.97 -4.19
N LEU A 19 5.41 7.47 -5.38
CA LEU A 19 6.20 6.72 -6.37
C LEU A 19 7.64 6.46 -5.90
N ASN A 20 8.24 7.39 -5.15
CA ASN A 20 9.53 7.17 -4.50
C ASN A 20 9.44 6.05 -3.45
N LEU A 21 8.34 5.98 -2.68
CA LEU A 21 8.09 4.93 -1.71
C LEU A 21 7.97 3.56 -2.40
N ALA A 22 7.13 3.43 -3.43
CA ALA A 22 6.99 2.18 -4.18
C ALA A 22 8.33 1.66 -4.72
N ARG A 23 9.17 2.56 -5.28
CA ARG A 23 10.52 2.22 -5.72
C ARG A 23 11.44 1.74 -4.58
N LYS A 24 11.33 2.35 -3.40
CA LYS A 24 12.11 1.92 -2.21
C LYS A 24 11.65 0.54 -1.72
N LEU A 25 10.34 0.27 -1.71
CA LEU A 25 9.78 -1.02 -1.32
C LEU A 25 10.29 -2.15 -2.24
N ASN A 26 10.23 -1.96 -3.56
CA ASN A 26 10.77 -2.93 -4.52
C ASN A 26 12.27 -3.22 -4.28
N LYS A 27 13.08 -2.17 -4.06
CA LYS A 27 14.51 -2.34 -3.78
C LYS A 27 14.77 -3.03 -2.44
N ALA A 28 13.98 -2.71 -1.42
CA ALA A 28 14.11 -3.31 -0.11
C ALA A 28 13.79 -4.81 -0.17
N ASP A 29 12.71 -5.19 -0.83
CA ASP A 29 12.35 -6.60 -0.93
C ASP A 29 13.33 -7.40 -1.81
N GLN A 30 13.84 -6.83 -2.91
CA GLN A 30 14.93 -7.45 -3.68
C GLN A 30 16.18 -7.76 -2.83
N ALA A 31 16.45 -6.98 -1.78
CA ALA A 31 17.52 -7.27 -0.84
C ALA A 31 17.09 -8.34 0.18
N LEU A 32 15.86 -8.26 0.70
CA LEU A 32 15.32 -9.21 1.68
C LEU A 32 15.13 -10.62 1.11
N GLN A 33 14.72 -10.77 -0.15
CA GLN A 33 14.56 -12.08 -0.79
C GLN A 33 15.86 -12.87 -0.90
N LYS A 34 17.00 -12.18 -1.05
CA LYS A 34 18.33 -12.85 -1.06
C LYS A 34 18.61 -13.55 0.27
N GLU A 35 17.99 -13.07 1.34
CA GLU A 35 18.07 -13.63 2.69
C GLU A 35 16.86 -14.51 3.05
N GLY A 36 15.97 -14.80 2.08
CA GLY A 36 14.76 -15.58 2.31
C GLY A 36 13.69 -14.87 3.15
N VAL A 37 13.73 -13.54 3.23
CA VAL A 37 12.75 -12.73 3.96
C VAL A 37 11.80 -12.05 2.99
N GLN A 38 10.49 -12.20 3.24
CA GLN A 38 9.44 -11.50 2.49
C GLN A 38 9.11 -10.15 3.14
N LEU A 39 8.85 -9.13 2.33
CA LEU A 39 8.32 -7.84 2.75
C LEU A 39 6.80 -7.75 2.49
N LEU A 40 6.05 -7.32 3.51
CA LEU A 40 4.64 -6.95 3.40
C LEU A 40 4.45 -5.47 3.73
N TYR A 41 3.59 -4.79 2.98
CA TYR A 41 3.16 -3.42 3.26
C TYR A 41 1.79 -3.40 3.94
N HIS A 42 1.68 -2.73 5.08
CA HIS A 42 0.46 -2.62 5.88
C HIS A 42 -0.18 -1.22 5.74
N ASN A 43 -1.40 -1.16 5.22
CA ASN A 43 -2.11 0.09 4.96
C ASN A 43 -2.68 0.75 6.22
N HIS A 44 -2.80 2.08 6.19
CA HIS A 44 -3.59 2.89 7.13
C HIS A 44 -4.64 3.71 6.35
N ASN A 45 -5.31 4.66 7.02
CA ASN A 45 -6.25 5.56 6.37
C ASN A 45 -5.55 6.71 5.63
N CYS A 46 -4.28 7.02 5.94
CA CYS A 46 -3.56 8.08 5.25
C CYS A 46 -3.25 7.76 3.79
N GLU A 47 -3.08 6.48 3.46
CA GLU A 47 -2.88 5.99 2.09
C GLU A 47 -4.15 6.15 1.22
N LEU A 48 -5.32 6.41 1.83
CA LEU A 48 -6.56 6.68 1.10
C LEU A 48 -6.67 8.12 0.60
N GLN A 49 -5.66 8.97 0.85
CA GLN A 49 -5.63 10.30 0.26
C GLN A 49 -5.57 10.20 -1.27
N HIS A 50 -6.39 11.02 -1.93
CA HIS A 50 -6.40 11.12 -3.38
C HIS A 50 -5.12 11.82 -3.87
N ILE A 51 -4.45 11.19 -4.83
CA ILE A 51 -3.38 11.80 -5.60
C ILE A 51 -3.95 12.52 -6.83
N ASN A 52 -5.02 11.95 -7.39
CA ASN A 52 -5.82 12.54 -8.46
C ASN A 52 -7.28 12.08 -8.34
N ASP A 53 -8.12 12.49 -9.29
CA ASP A 53 -9.56 12.21 -9.28
C ASP A 53 -9.91 10.71 -9.30
N SER A 54 -9.00 9.83 -9.74
CA SER A 54 -9.26 8.39 -9.92
C SER A 54 -8.41 7.48 -9.04
N GLN A 55 -7.34 7.95 -8.42
CA GLN A 55 -6.39 7.13 -7.67
C GLN A 55 -6.07 7.71 -6.30
N THR A 56 -6.01 6.82 -5.31
CA THR A 56 -5.42 7.09 -4.00
C THR A 56 -3.92 6.81 -3.99
N ALA A 57 -3.22 7.25 -2.96
CA ALA A 57 -1.83 6.83 -2.73
C ALA A 57 -1.70 5.31 -2.62
N TYR A 58 -2.69 4.63 -2.02
CA TYR A 58 -2.69 3.18 -1.91
C TYR A 58 -2.75 2.49 -3.28
N ASP A 59 -3.59 3.00 -4.20
CA ASP A 59 -3.63 2.52 -5.58
C ASP A 59 -2.26 2.62 -6.25
N LEU A 60 -1.62 3.78 -6.12
CA LEU A 60 -0.30 4.03 -6.69
C LEU A 60 0.77 3.11 -6.09
N ILE A 61 0.75 2.83 -4.79
CA ILE A 61 1.69 1.88 -4.17
C ILE A 61 1.48 0.49 -4.78
N ILE A 62 0.25 -0.05 -4.76
CA ILE A 62 -0.04 -1.40 -5.26
C ILE A 62 0.25 -1.54 -6.77
N GLU A 63 0.02 -0.49 -7.56
CA GLU A 63 0.24 -0.51 -9.01
C GLU A 63 1.71 -0.32 -9.41
N ASN A 64 2.54 0.25 -8.53
CA ASN A 64 3.96 0.52 -8.80
C ASN A 64 4.93 -0.34 -7.98
N THR A 65 4.41 -1.27 -7.19
CA THR A 65 5.19 -2.36 -6.61
C THR A 65 5.08 -3.62 -7.45
N ASP A 66 6.17 -4.37 -7.54
CA ASP A 66 6.18 -5.66 -8.24
C ASP A 66 5.60 -6.74 -7.31
N PRO A 67 4.56 -7.47 -7.72
CA PRO A 67 3.94 -8.53 -6.89
C PRO A 67 4.90 -9.69 -6.61
N ALA A 68 5.96 -9.87 -7.41
CA ALA A 68 7.01 -10.83 -7.10
C ALA A 68 7.88 -10.41 -5.91
N TYR A 69 7.88 -9.11 -5.58
CA TYR A 69 8.69 -8.53 -4.52
C TYR A 69 7.83 -8.07 -3.31
N VAL A 70 6.87 -7.19 -3.51
CA VAL A 70 6.10 -6.61 -2.40
C VAL A 70 4.73 -7.29 -2.27
N ASN A 71 4.47 -7.85 -1.10
CA ASN A 71 3.14 -8.32 -0.72
C ASN A 71 2.45 -7.31 0.20
N PHE A 72 1.18 -7.53 0.52
CA PHE A 72 0.39 -6.61 1.35
C PHE A 72 -0.25 -7.33 2.52
N GLU A 73 -0.22 -6.67 3.68
CA GLU A 73 -1.06 -7.01 4.82
C GLU A 73 -2.22 -6.01 4.86
N PHE A 74 -3.43 -6.49 4.61
CA PHE A 74 -4.60 -5.63 4.51
C PHE A 74 -5.24 -5.36 5.87
N ASP A 75 -5.33 -4.09 6.25
CA ASP A 75 -6.04 -3.65 7.46
C ASP A 75 -7.41 -3.06 7.10
N SER A 76 -8.44 -3.86 7.33
CA SER A 76 -9.84 -3.47 7.09
C SER A 76 -10.35 -2.38 8.03
N TYR A 77 -9.81 -2.27 9.24
CA TYR A 77 -10.23 -1.24 10.20
C TYR A 77 -9.84 0.14 9.70
N TRP A 78 -8.61 0.30 9.21
CA TRP A 78 -8.16 1.59 8.70
C TRP A 78 -8.88 2.03 7.43
N ILE A 79 -9.26 1.09 6.56
CA ILE A 79 -10.11 1.37 5.40
C ILE A 79 -11.53 1.78 5.83
N ALA A 80 -12.09 1.11 6.83
CA ALA A 80 -13.38 1.48 7.41
C ALA A 80 -13.35 2.85 8.11
N ASN A 81 -12.25 3.18 8.79
CA ASN A 81 -12.09 4.45 9.50
C ASN A 81 -11.82 5.63 8.57
N GLY A 82 -11.33 5.39 7.34
CA GLY A 82 -11.07 6.42 6.33
C GLY A 82 -12.30 6.88 5.54
N GLY A 83 -13.47 6.26 5.71
CA GLY A 83 -14.66 6.55 4.90
C GLY A 83 -15.97 5.96 5.47
N ASP A 84 -17.00 5.81 4.62
CA ASP A 84 -18.27 5.17 5.00
C ASP A 84 -18.08 3.65 5.13
N PRO A 85 -18.44 3.01 6.27
CA PRO A 85 -18.21 1.59 6.51
C PRO A 85 -18.74 0.63 5.44
N ILE A 86 -19.88 0.93 4.81
CA ILE A 86 -20.46 0.05 3.77
C ILE A 86 -19.67 0.20 2.46
N GLN A 87 -19.28 1.42 2.11
CA GLN A 87 -18.41 1.67 0.97
C GLN A 87 -17.02 1.07 1.19
N SER A 88 -16.51 1.15 2.42
CA SER A 88 -15.24 0.58 2.84
C SER A 88 -15.20 -0.94 2.68
N LEU A 89 -16.31 -1.68 2.82
CA LEU A 89 -16.32 -3.12 2.55
C LEU A 89 -16.14 -3.45 1.06
N GLN A 90 -16.78 -2.69 0.16
CA GLN A 90 -16.61 -2.87 -1.29
C GLN A 90 -15.19 -2.49 -1.73
N VAL A 91 -14.70 -1.37 -1.20
CA VAL A 91 -13.33 -0.89 -1.40
C VAL A 91 -12.31 -1.89 -0.84
N SER A 92 -12.59 -2.50 0.31
CA SER A 92 -11.75 -3.56 0.89
C SER A 92 -11.64 -4.76 -0.04
N GLY A 93 -12.77 -5.24 -0.59
CA GLY A 93 -12.76 -6.33 -1.57
C GLY A 93 -11.91 -5.99 -2.81
N GLN A 94 -12.10 -4.79 -3.36
CA GLN A 94 -11.30 -4.30 -4.49
C GLN A 94 -9.80 -4.26 -4.18
N TYR A 95 -9.40 -3.77 -3.00
CA TYR A 95 -7.99 -3.70 -2.63
C TYR A 95 -7.38 -5.07 -2.33
N MET A 96 -8.15 -5.99 -1.73
CA MET A 96 -7.70 -7.37 -1.57
C MET A 96 -7.46 -8.03 -2.94
N ASP A 97 -8.37 -7.88 -3.89
CA ASP A 97 -8.18 -8.40 -5.25
C ASP A 97 -6.97 -7.76 -5.94
N LYS A 98 -6.71 -6.47 -5.71
CA LYS A 98 -5.52 -5.78 -6.23
C LYS A 98 -4.23 -6.18 -5.53
N ALA A 99 -4.27 -6.53 -4.25
CA ALA A 99 -3.09 -6.83 -3.44
C ALA A 99 -2.61 -8.27 -3.61
N PHE A 100 -3.51 -9.20 -3.90
CA PHE A 100 -3.24 -10.65 -3.98
C PHE A 100 -3.32 -11.19 -5.43
N ARG A 101 -3.15 -10.32 -6.42
CA ARG A 101 -3.17 -10.63 -7.85
C ARG A 101 -1.90 -11.31 -8.36
#